data_AF-A0A1I1XVH1-F1
#
_entry.id   AF-A0A1I1XVH1-F1
#
_cell.length_a   1.000
_cell.length_b   1.000
_cell.length_c   1.000
_cell.angle_alpha   90.00
_cell.angle_beta   90.00
_cell.angle_gamma   90.00
#
_symmetry.space_group_name_H-M   'P 1'
#
loop_
_entity.id
_entity.type
_entity.pdbx_description
1 polymer ?
#
loop_
_entity_poly.entity_id
_entity_poly.type
_entity_poly.pdbx_seq_one_letter_code
_entity_poly.pdbx_strand_id
1 'polypeptide(L)'
;MQHIKAEADYKRGMKYKDIADKYSVSLNTVKSWKQRYGWERVKGAPSQKGVHTKKPGAPPGNKNAVGNKGGAAPPHNSNAVTHGLFAKYLPAESLEIMEQLQQRSPLDIVWDNIMIQYTAIIRAQQIMYVKDREDITKEIKKNMDTGTEYEIQQAWDKQASFLQAQSRAMTSLQSLIRQYDELLRTELATEEQQARIDVLKSKVPNKDGVDPNAQITALADLINNPAPERVLPDD
;
A
#
# COMPACT_ATOMS: atom_id res chain seq x y z
N MET A 1 60.08 32.65 -1.26
CA MET A 1 59.70 33.63 -2.32
C MET A 1 59.27 33.00 -3.65
N GLN A 2 59.77 31.82 -4.05
CA GLN A 2 59.44 31.25 -5.38
C GLN A 2 57.95 30.91 -5.58
N HIS A 3 57.26 30.40 -4.54
CA HIS A 3 55.84 30.03 -4.64
C HIS A 3 54.91 31.24 -4.90
N ILE A 4 55.23 32.43 -4.40
CA ILE A 4 54.42 33.65 -4.61
C ILE A 4 54.46 34.07 -6.09
N LYS A 5 55.65 34.03 -6.72
CA LYS A 5 55.80 34.35 -8.14
C LYS A 5 55.16 33.27 -9.02
N ALA A 6 55.28 32.00 -8.64
CA ALA A 6 54.63 30.88 -9.31
C ALA A 6 53.09 30.94 -9.19
N GLU A 7 52.54 31.45 -8.10
CA GLU A 7 51.10 31.69 -7.95
C GLU A 7 50.61 32.78 -8.92
N ALA A 8 51.36 33.86 -9.09
CA ALA A 8 51.01 34.91 -10.04
C ALA A 8 51.03 34.39 -11.49
N ASP A 9 52.05 33.61 -11.85
CA ASP A 9 52.11 32.93 -13.16
C ASP A 9 50.98 31.91 -13.33
N TYR A 10 50.61 31.22 -12.24
CA TYR A 10 49.45 30.35 -12.21
C TYR A 10 48.16 31.16 -12.44
N LYS A 11 47.92 32.27 -11.76
CA LYS A 11 46.71 33.09 -11.98
C LYS A 11 46.64 33.67 -13.41
N ARG A 12 47.79 33.91 -14.05
CA ARG A 12 47.91 34.34 -15.47
C ARG A 12 47.66 33.23 -16.50
N GLY A 13 47.44 31.98 -16.07
CA GLY A 13 47.07 30.89 -16.98
C GLY A 13 48.18 29.88 -17.32
N MET A 14 49.42 30.07 -16.89
CA MET A 14 50.57 29.22 -17.24
C MET A 14 50.44 27.77 -16.73
N LYS A 15 50.71 26.73 -17.53
CA LYS A 15 50.50 25.35 -17.06
C LYS A 15 51.51 24.98 -15.97
N TYR A 16 51.18 23.99 -15.13
CA TYR A 16 52.08 23.54 -14.06
C TYR A 16 53.46 23.09 -14.56
N LYS A 17 53.53 22.51 -15.76
CA LYS A 17 54.79 22.10 -16.39
C LYS A 17 55.67 23.31 -16.68
N ASP A 18 55.12 24.34 -17.31
CA ASP A 18 55.87 25.54 -17.68
C ASP A 18 56.33 26.33 -16.43
N ILE A 19 55.52 26.33 -15.36
CA ILE A 19 55.92 26.90 -14.06
C ILE A 19 57.06 26.08 -13.44
N ALA A 20 56.98 24.75 -13.50
CA ALA A 20 58.02 23.86 -13.00
C ALA A 20 59.35 24.10 -13.71
N ASP A 21 59.32 24.20 -15.04
CA ASP A 21 60.50 24.47 -15.87
C ASP A 21 61.07 25.88 -15.59
N LYS A 22 60.22 26.91 -15.52
CA LYS A 22 60.61 28.32 -15.27
C LYS A 22 61.32 28.54 -13.94
N TYR A 23 60.88 27.84 -12.89
CA TYR A 23 61.47 27.95 -11.55
C TYR A 23 62.44 26.80 -11.24
N SER A 24 62.73 25.93 -12.22
CA SER A 24 63.57 24.74 -12.09
C SER A 24 63.19 23.86 -10.89
N VAL A 25 61.89 23.67 -10.69
CA VAL A 25 61.33 22.81 -9.63
C VAL A 25 60.59 21.63 -10.24
N SER A 26 60.35 20.57 -9.45
CA SER A 26 59.55 19.45 -9.92
C SER A 26 58.08 19.84 -10.11
N LEU A 27 57.39 19.19 -11.04
CA LEU A 27 55.95 19.34 -11.23
C LEU A 27 55.14 19.00 -9.97
N ASN A 28 55.64 18.07 -9.15
CA ASN A 28 55.03 17.71 -7.86
C ASN A 28 55.16 18.84 -6.82
N THR A 29 56.26 19.60 -6.88
CA THR A 29 56.47 20.79 -6.03
C THR A 29 55.43 21.86 -6.35
N VAL A 30 55.17 22.14 -7.63
CA VAL A 30 54.14 23.10 -8.07
C VAL A 30 52.73 22.65 -7.66
N LYS A 31 52.41 21.36 -7.81
CA LYS A 31 51.13 20.79 -7.34
C LYS A 31 50.96 20.93 -5.81
N SER A 32 52.03 20.66 -5.06
CA SER A 32 52.04 20.81 -3.60
C SER A 32 51.83 22.26 -3.17
N TRP A 33 52.45 23.23 -3.86
CA TRP A 33 52.20 24.66 -3.61
C TRP A 33 50.75 25.06 -3.89
N LYS A 34 50.18 24.62 -5.01
CA LYS A 34 48.77 24.87 -5.33
C LYS A 34 47.83 24.35 -4.25
N GLN A 35 48.11 23.17 -3.68
CA GLN A 35 47.32 22.61 -2.59
C GLN A 35 47.56 23.32 -1.25
N ARG A 36 48.81 23.56 -0.88
CA ARG A 36 49.21 24.15 0.42
C ARG A 36 48.79 25.61 0.56
N TYR A 37 48.86 26.37 -0.53
CA TYR A 37 48.56 27.80 -0.55
C TYR A 37 47.23 28.12 -1.25
N GLY A 38 46.41 27.09 -1.55
CA GLY A 38 45.06 27.27 -2.07
C GLY A 38 44.99 28.06 -3.37
N TRP A 39 45.88 27.81 -4.34
CA TRP A 39 45.85 28.59 -5.58
C TRP A 39 44.60 28.28 -6.39
N GLU A 40 43.80 29.31 -6.63
CA GLU A 40 42.63 29.25 -7.49
C GLU A 40 42.79 30.15 -8.72
N ARG A 41 42.25 29.68 -9.85
CA ARG A 41 42.06 30.50 -11.04
C ARG A 41 40.58 30.79 -11.16
N VAL A 42 40.24 32.06 -11.29
CA VAL A 42 38.93 32.45 -11.79
C VAL A 42 38.91 32.12 -13.29
N LYS A 43 38.50 30.91 -13.64
CA LYS A 43 38.23 30.55 -15.03
C LYS A 43 36.95 31.27 -15.45
N GLY A 44 37.08 32.26 -16.33
CA GLY A 44 35.92 32.80 -17.04
C GLY A 44 35.20 31.67 -17.79
N ALA A 45 33.88 31.62 -17.62
CA ALA A 45 32.90 30.64 -18.10
C ALA A 45 32.78 29.32 -17.29
N PRO A 46 31.57 28.99 -16.77
CA PRO A 46 31.31 27.68 -16.19
C PRO A 46 31.44 26.62 -17.29
N SER A 47 32.12 25.49 -17.01
CA SER A 47 32.14 24.37 -17.94
C SER A 47 30.71 23.86 -18.13
N GLN A 48 30.16 23.94 -19.33
CA GLN A 48 28.93 23.24 -19.66
C GLN A 48 29.13 21.77 -19.30
N LYS A 49 28.34 21.26 -18.35
CA LYS A 49 28.31 19.84 -18.01
C LYS A 49 28.07 19.08 -19.31
N GLY A 50 29.04 18.28 -19.76
CA GLY A 50 28.86 17.41 -20.91
C GLY A 50 27.74 16.41 -20.61
N VAL A 51 26.56 16.64 -21.17
CA VAL A 51 25.46 15.69 -21.10
C VAL A 51 25.76 14.60 -22.12
N HIS A 52 26.35 13.50 -21.67
CA HIS A 52 26.50 12.29 -22.47
C HIS A 52 25.11 11.70 -22.71
N THR A 53 24.35 12.24 -23.66
CA THR A 53 23.06 11.66 -24.04
C THR A 53 23.34 10.33 -24.70
N LYS A 54 23.11 9.22 -23.97
CA LYS A 54 23.09 7.87 -24.56
C LYS A 54 22.07 7.90 -25.69
N LYS A 55 22.51 7.77 -26.95
CA LYS A 55 21.58 7.67 -28.08
C LYS A 55 20.75 6.38 -27.88
N PRO A 56 19.41 6.46 -27.85
CA PRO A 56 18.58 5.26 -27.77
C PRO A 56 18.63 4.51 -29.09
N GLY A 57 18.71 3.19 -29.03
CA GLY A 57 18.65 2.30 -30.19
C GLY A 57 19.87 1.40 -30.36
N ALA A 58 19.69 0.34 -31.14
CA ALA A 58 20.78 -0.54 -31.51
C ALA A 58 21.82 0.21 -32.37
N PRO A 59 23.11 -0.16 -32.29
CA PRO A 59 24.14 0.42 -33.13
C PRO A 59 23.77 0.33 -34.63
N PRO A 60 24.07 1.37 -35.43
CA PRO A 60 23.87 1.33 -36.88
C PRO A 60 24.54 0.09 -37.48
N GLY A 61 23.78 -0.69 -38.26
CA GLY A 61 24.28 -1.93 -38.88
C GLY A 61 24.15 -3.20 -38.03
N ASN A 62 23.43 -3.15 -36.90
CA ASN A 62 23.13 -4.35 -36.12
C ASN A 62 22.35 -5.39 -36.96
N LYS A 63 22.96 -6.57 -37.17
CA LYS A 63 22.35 -7.70 -37.91
C LYS A 63 21.55 -8.66 -37.02
N ASN A 64 21.48 -8.43 -35.71
CA ASN A 64 20.80 -9.34 -34.76
C ASN A 64 19.27 -9.45 -34.98
N ALA A 65 18.69 -8.54 -35.76
CA ALA A 65 17.28 -8.59 -36.16
C ALA A 65 17.06 -9.09 -37.61
N VAL A 66 18.12 -9.39 -38.36
CA VAL A 66 18.00 -9.87 -39.75
C VAL A 66 17.38 -11.27 -39.74
N GLY A 67 16.18 -11.39 -40.29
CA GLY A 67 15.42 -12.65 -40.34
C GLY A 67 14.36 -12.80 -39.23
N ASN A 68 14.36 -11.93 -38.22
CA ASN A 68 13.27 -11.88 -37.24
C ASN A 68 12.17 -10.95 -37.75
N LYS A 69 10.91 -11.43 -37.76
CA LYS A 69 9.75 -10.55 -37.94
C LYS A 69 9.65 -9.67 -36.69
N GLY A 70 10.36 -8.55 -36.69
CA GLY A 70 10.33 -7.61 -35.56
C GLY A 70 8.90 -7.32 -35.13
N GLY A 71 8.67 -7.28 -33.81
CA GLY A 71 7.39 -6.86 -33.23
C GLY A 71 6.69 -7.88 -32.33
N ALA A 72 7.10 -9.15 -32.30
CA ALA A 72 6.52 -10.13 -31.37
C ALA A 72 7.57 -10.66 -30.40
N ALA A 73 7.32 -10.39 -29.12
CA ALA A 73 7.92 -11.12 -28.02
C ALA A 73 7.71 -12.65 -28.20
N PRO A 74 8.69 -13.50 -27.85
CA PRO A 74 8.50 -14.95 -27.88
C PRO A 74 7.22 -15.37 -27.13
N PRO A 75 6.44 -16.35 -27.62
CA PRO A 75 5.36 -16.92 -26.82
C PRO A 75 5.96 -17.43 -25.50
N HIS A 76 5.41 -17.00 -24.36
CA HIS A 76 5.94 -17.11 -22.98
C HIS A 76 6.91 -16.00 -22.51
N ASN A 77 6.98 -14.86 -23.20
CA ASN A 77 7.69 -13.70 -22.67
C ASN A 77 6.87 -13.02 -21.54
N SER A 78 7.23 -13.33 -20.30
CA SER A 78 6.69 -12.71 -19.08
C SER A 78 7.29 -11.34 -18.75
N ASN A 79 8.06 -10.71 -19.64
CA ASN A 79 8.72 -9.41 -19.36
C ASN A 79 7.73 -8.24 -19.19
N ALA A 80 6.44 -8.44 -19.43
CA ALA A 80 5.38 -7.46 -19.23
C ALA A 80 4.34 -7.88 -18.19
N VAL A 81 4.66 -8.84 -17.30
CA VAL A 81 3.76 -9.08 -16.15
C VAL A 81 3.93 -7.89 -15.21
N THR A 82 2.88 -7.07 -15.11
CA THR A 82 2.81 -5.86 -14.28
C THR A 82 3.01 -6.15 -12.80
N HIS A 83 2.74 -7.38 -12.38
CA HIS A 83 2.83 -7.81 -11.01
C HIS A 83 4.22 -8.42 -10.76
N GLY A 84 5.05 -7.77 -9.93
CA GLY A 84 6.47 -8.13 -9.69
C GLY A 84 6.74 -9.53 -9.10
N LEU A 85 7.33 -9.60 -7.90
CA LEU A 85 7.80 -10.85 -7.28
C LEU A 85 6.75 -11.98 -7.20
N PHE A 86 5.47 -11.61 -7.07
CA PHE A 86 4.38 -12.55 -6.75
C PHE A 86 3.70 -13.17 -7.98
N ALA A 87 3.94 -12.67 -9.20
CA ALA A 87 3.38 -13.26 -10.42
C ALA A 87 3.76 -14.73 -10.64
N LYS A 88 4.87 -15.15 -10.04
CA LYS A 88 5.34 -16.54 -10.11
C LYS A 88 4.53 -17.50 -9.23
N TYR A 89 3.84 -16.98 -8.22
CA TYR A 89 3.24 -17.79 -7.15
C TYR A 89 1.72 -17.64 -7.06
N LEU A 90 1.16 -16.54 -7.59
CA LEU A 90 -0.26 -16.24 -7.52
C LEU A 90 -0.93 -16.38 -8.90
N PRO A 91 -2.18 -16.87 -8.94
CA PRO A 91 -2.98 -16.88 -10.16
C PRO A 91 -3.34 -15.44 -10.59
N ALA A 92 -3.70 -15.26 -11.86
CA ALA A 92 -3.96 -13.94 -12.46
C ALA A 92 -5.03 -13.13 -11.69
N GLU A 93 -6.11 -13.77 -11.26
CA GLU A 93 -7.17 -13.14 -10.46
C GLU A 93 -6.64 -12.57 -9.13
N SER A 94 -5.78 -13.32 -8.42
CA SER A 94 -5.18 -12.86 -7.16
C SER A 94 -4.18 -11.72 -7.37
N LEU A 95 -3.54 -11.64 -8.54
CA LEU A 95 -2.62 -10.56 -8.86
C LEU A 95 -3.35 -9.24 -9.12
N GLU A 96 -4.51 -9.28 -9.78
CA GLU A 96 -5.36 -8.13 -10.00
C GLU A 96 -5.86 -7.54 -8.67
N ILE A 97 -6.31 -8.41 -7.75
CA ILE A 97 -6.70 -8.01 -6.39
C ILE A 97 -5.53 -7.38 -5.63
N MET A 98 -4.33 -7.96 -5.75
CA MET A 98 -3.14 -7.45 -5.07
C MET A 98 -2.72 -6.07 -5.58
N GLU A 99 -2.83 -5.81 -6.89
CA GLU A 99 -2.52 -4.50 -7.47
C GLU A 99 -3.53 -3.44 -7.00
N GLN A 100 -4.81 -3.78 -6.96
CA GLN A 100 -5.84 -2.89 -6.39
C GLN A 100 -5.57 -2.59 -4.90
N LEU A 101 -5.09 -3.59 -4.14
CA LEU A 101 -4.75 -3.43 -2.73
C LEU A 101 -3.50 -2.57 -2.51
N GLN A 102 -2.48 -2.69 -3.37
CA GLN A 102 -1.25 -1.87 -3.28
C GLN A 102 -1.50 -0.37 -3.48
N GLN A 103 -2.56 -0.01 -4.19
CA GLN A 103 -2.92 1.39 -4.44
C GLN A 103 -3.80 2.00 -3.34
N ARG A 104 -4.30 1.18 -2.40
CA ARG A 104 -5.14 1.64 -1.28
C ARG A 104 -4.30 2.07 -0.09
N SER A 105 -4.75 3.10 0.62
CA SER A 105 -4.11 3.48 1.89
C SER A 105 -4.37 2.42 2.96
N PRO A 106 -3.48 2.26 3.97
CA PRO A 106 -3.72 1.36 5.10
C PRO A 106 -5.06 1.64 5.80
N LEU A 107 -5.45 2.93 5.85
CA LEU A 107 -6.71 3.38 6.42
C LEU A 107 -7.92 2.85 5.61
N ASP A 108 -7.90 2.98 4.29
CA ASP A 108 -8.99 2.51 3.41
C ASP A 108 -9.16 0.99 3.49
N ILE A 109 -8.06 0.25 3.61
CA ILE A 109 -8.10 -1.22 3.74
C ILE A 109 -8.82 -1.63 5.03
N VAL A 110 -8.53 -0.97 6.16
CA VAL A 110 -9.23 -1.28 7.42
C VAL A 110 -10.70 -0.91 7.32
N TRP A 111 -11.04 0.21 6.67
CA TRP A 111 -12.43 0.60 6.41
C TRP A 111 -13.19 -0.42 5.56
N ASP A 112 -12.61 -0.89 4.45
CA ASP A 112 -13.23 -1.89 3.60
C ASP A 112 -13.51 -3.18 4.38
N ASN A 113 -12.57 -3.60 5.24
CA ASN A 113 -12.75 -4.77 6.10
C ASN A 113 -13.89 -4.58 7.11
N ILE A 114 -14.03 -3.39 7.71
CA ILE A 114 -15.17 -3.04 8.58
C ILE A 114 -16.48 -3.20 7.81
N MET A 115 -16.56 -2.67 6.58
CA MET A 115 -17.73 -2.74 5.73
C MET A 115 -18.08 -4.18 5.33
N ILE A 116 -17.08 -4.98 4.93
CA ILE A 116 -17.27 -6.40 4.58
C ILE A 116 -17.80 -7.18 5.78
N GLN A 117 -17.15 -7.03 6.95
CA GLN A 117 -17.54 -7.75 8.16
C GLN A 117 -18.95 -7.39 8.60
N TYR A 118 -19.32 -6.11 8.51
CA TYR A 118 -20.66 -5.63 8.80
C TYR A 118 -21.70 -6.18 7.83
N THR A 119 -21.42 -6.12 6.52
CA THR A 119 -22.30 -6.66 5.48
C THR A 119 -22.54 -8.16 5.69
N ALA A 120 -21.50 -8.90 6.07
CA ALA A 120 -21.61 -10.31 6.40
C ALA A 120 -22.52 -10.56 7.61
N ILE A 121 -22.44 -9.73 8.66
CA ILE A 121 -23.31 -9.83 9.85
C ILE A 121 -24.79 -9.60 9.48
N ILE A 122 -25.07 -8.57 8.68
CA ILE A 122 -26.44 -8.26 8.23
C ILE A 122 -26.99 -9.39 7.37
N ARG A 123 -26.19 -9.84 6.40
CA ARG A 123 -26.57 -10.95 5.53
C ARG A 123 -26.82 -12.23 6.34
N ALA A 124 -26.00 -12.49 7.36
CA ALA A 124 -26.19 -13.63 8.25
C ALA A 124 -27.51 -13.52 9.05
N GLN A 125 -27.92 -12.33 9.49
CA GLN A 125 -29.22 -12.12 10.14
C GLN A 125 -30.40 -12.42 9.21
N GLN A 126 -30.29 -12.10 7.92
CA GLN A 126 -31.33 -12.39 6.94
C GLN A 126 -31.43 -13.89 6.60
N ILE A 127 -30.30 -14.60 6.59
CA ILE A 127 -30.24 -16.02 6.21
C ILE A 127 -30.55 -16.93 7.40
N MET A 128 -30.14 -16.57 8.62
CA MET A 128 -30.26 -17.41 9.81
C MET A 128 -31.65 -17.27 10.44
N TYR A 129 -32.67 -17.70 9.70
CA TYR A 129 -34.06 -17.64 10.09
C TYR A 129 -34.45 -18.84 10.98
N VAL A 130 -34.78 -18.59 12.24
CA VAL A 130 -35.47 -19.54 13.12
C VAL A 130 -36.95 -19.16 13.15
N LYS A 131 -37.83 -20.05 12.68
CA LYS A 131 -39.27 -19.73 12.51
C LYS A 131 -39.98 -19.48 13.83
N ASP A 132 -39.78 -20.39 14.77
CA ASP A 132 -40.41 -20.41 16.08
C ASP A 132 -39.66 -21.37 17.02
N ARG A 133 -40.17 -21.54 18.26
CA ARG A 133 -39.58 -22.40 19.29
C ARG A 133 -39.49 -23.87 18.88
N GLU A 134 -40.36 -24.33 17.98
CA GLU A 134 -40.48 -25.71 17.54
C GLU A 134 -39.79 -25.96 16.19
N ASP A 135 -39.05 -24.96 15.66
CA ASP A 135 -38.37 -25.04 14.37
C ASP A 135 -37.27 -26.10 14.36
N ILE A 136 -37.54 -27.23 13.72
CA ILE A 136 -36.65 -28.37 13.59
C ILE A 136 -36.20 -28.51 12.14
N THR A 137 -34.89 -28.46 11.91
CA THR A 137 -34.28 -28.83 10.63
C THR A 137 -33.85 -30.30 10.69
N LYS A 138 -34.23 -31.10 9.68
CA LYS A 138 -33.80 -32.49 9.55
C LYS A 138 -33.05 -32.66 8.24
N GLU A 139 -31.80 -33.09 8.32
CA GLU A 139 -30.96 -33.38 7.15
C GLU A 139 -30.50 -34.84 7.18
N ILE A 140 -30.37 -35.48 6.01
CA ILE A 140 -29.86 -36.85 5.93
C ILE A 140 -28.36 -36.80 6.09
N LYS A 141 -27.86 -37.36 7.20
CA LYS A 141 -26.44 -37.44 7.47
C LYS A 141 -25.79 -38.61 6.75
N LYS A 142 -26.48 -39.75 6.71
CA LYS A 142 -26.00 -40.97 6.06
C LYS A 142 -27.15 -41.88 5.68
N ASN A 143 -27.04 -42.48 4.49
CA ASN A 143 -27.93 -43.57 4.08
C ASN A 143 -27.19 -44.89 4.22
N MET A 144 -27.80 -45.85 4.92
CA MET A 144 -27.29 -47.21 5.09
C MET A 144 -28.33 -48.22 4.56
N ASP A 145 -27.88 -49.43 4.23
CA ASP A 145 -28.75 -50.50 3.75
C ASP A 145 -29.81 -50.93 4.78
N THR A 146 -29.55 -50.67 6.07
CA THR A 146 -30.46 -50.95 7.21
C THR A 146 -31.26 -49.74 7.69
N GLY A 147 -31.07 -48.55 7.10
CA GLY A 147 -31.84 -47.35 7.45
C GLY A 147 -31.12 -46.03 7.18
N THR A 148 -31.85 -44.93 7.33
CA THR A 148 -31.35 -43.55 7.13
C THR A 148 -31.06 -42.88 8.47
N GLU A 149 -29.85 -42.36 8.64
CA GLU A 149 -29.44 -41.55 9.78
C GLU A 149 -29.72 -40.07 9.49
N TYR A 150 -30.48 -39.41 10.37
CA TYR A 150 -30.83 -38.00 10.27
C TYR A 150 -30.04 -37.17 11.27
N GLU A 151 -29.51 -36.04 10.82
CA GLU A 151 -29.07 -34.95 11.68
C GLU A 151 -30.24 -34.02 11.95
N ILE A 152 -30.48 -33.75 13.23
CA ILE A 152 -31.61 -32.92 13.68
C ILE A 152 -31.03 -31.69 14.36
N GLN A 153 -31.32 -30.50 13.81
CA GLN A 153 -30.96 -29.23 14.42
C GLN A 153 -32.21 -28.60 15.03
N GLN A 154 -32.18 -28.42 16.35
CA GLN A 154 -33.27 -27.82 17.11
C GLN A 154 -33.23 -26.28 17.04
N ALA A 155 -34.38 -25.63 17.23
CA ALA A 155 -34.49 -24.17 17.18
C ALA A 155 -33.52 -23.47 18.15
N TRP A 156 -33.42 -23.97 19.38
CA TRP A 156 -32.54 -23.41 20.41
C TRP A 156 -31.06 -23.61 20.11
N ASP A 157 -30.68 -24.74 19.51
CA ASP A 157 -29.30 -24.99 19.04
C ASP A 157 -28.91 -24.04 17.91
N LYS A 158 -29.80 -23.88 16.91
CA LYS A 158 -29.61 -22.92 15.80
C LYS A 158 -29.43 -21.50 16.33
N GLN A 159 -30.30 -21.08 17.25
CA GLN A 159 -30.24 -19.75 17.86
C GLN A 159 -28.97 -19.54 18.70
N ALA A 160 -28.58 -20.53 19.52
CA ALA A 160 -27.37 -20.44 20.34
C ALA A 160 -26.11 -20.35 19.47
N SER A 161 -26.02 -21.19 18.44
CA SER A 161 -24.92 -21.16 17.47
C SER A 161 -24.82 -19.82 16.75
N PHE A 162 -25.96 -19.26 16.33
CA PHE A 162 -26.02 -17.95 15.71
C PHE A 162 -25.49 -16.84 16.62
N LEU A 163 -26.02 -16.73 17.84
CA LEU A 163 -25.63 -15.71 18.80
C LEU A 163 -24.14 -15.80 19.13
N GLN A 164 -23.60 -17.02 19.23
CA GLN A 164 -22.17 -17.22 19.46
C GLN A 164 -21.32 -16.79 18.25
N ALA A 165 -21.72 -17.16 17.03
CA ALA A 165 -21.04 -16.73 15.80
C ALA A 165 -21.08 -15.20 15.65
N GLN A 166 -22.22 -14.58 15.91
CA GLN A 166 -22.42 -13.15 15.82
C GLN A 166 -21.64 -12.37 16.88
N SER A 167 -21.59 -12.85 18.13
CA SER A 167 -20.77 -12.25 19.19
C SER A 167 -19.28 -12.23 18.83
N ARG A 168 -18.77 -13.31 18.23
CA ARG A 168 -17.39 -13.37 17.70
C ARG A 168 -17.19 -12.36 16.57
N ALA A 169 -18.13 -12.28 15.63
CA ALA A 169 -18.07 -11.32 14.54
C ALA A 169 -18.08 -9.86 15.03
N MET A 170 -18.90 -9.54 16.04
CA MET A 170 -18.95 -8.22 16.67
C MET A 170 -17.66 -7.87 17.40
N THR A 171 -17.04 -8.83 18.10
CA THR A 171 -15.74 -8.63 18.75
C THR A 171 -14.65 -8.32 17.72
N SER A 172 -14.66 -8.98 16.56
CA SER A 172 -13.75 -8.69 15.46
C SER A 172 -13.99 -7.29 14.88
N LEU A 173 -15.26 -6.92 14.65
CA LEU A 173 -15.65 -5.58 14.19
C LEU A 173 -15.18 -4.48 15.14
N GLN A 174 -15.36 -4.66 16.46
CA GLN A 174 -14.84 -3.74 17.48
C GLN A 174 -13.32 -3.56 17.39
N SER A 175 -12.58 -4.64 17.17
CA SER A 175 -11.12 -4.60 17.00
C SER A 175 -10.71 -3.83 15.74
N LEU A 176 -11.41 -4.03 14.62
CA LEU A 176 -11.17 -3.31 13.37
C LEU A 176 -11.46 -1.81 13.51
N ILE A 177 -12.57 -1.44 14.15
CA ILE A 177 -12.91 -0.03 14.44
C ILE A 177 -11.83 0.62 15.29
N ARG A 178 -11.31 -0.08 16.30
CA ARG A 178 -10.20 0.43 17.12
C ARG A 178 -8.92 0.61 16.31
N GLN A 179 -8.55 -0.34 15.44
CA GLN A 179 -7.39 -0.20 14.56
C GLN A 179 -7.53 0.99 13.61
N TYR A 180 -8.74 1.21 13.07
CA TYR A 180 -9.03 2.37 12.23
C TYR A 180 -8.85 3.69 13.00
N ASP A 181 -9.36 3.77 14.23
CA ASP A 181 -9.22 4.93 15.11
C ASP A 181 -7.75 5.26 15.43
N GLU A 182 -6.95 4.23 15.70
CA GLU A 182 -5.52 4.36 15.98
C GLU A 182 -4.77 4.91 14.75
N LEU A 183 -5.13 4.47 13.52
CA LEU A 183 -4.57 4.98 12.27
C LEU A 183 -4.96 6.44 12.01
N LEU A 184 -6.22 6.83 12.25
CA LEU A 184 -6.66 8.23 12.13
C LEU A 184 -5.85 9.18 13.01
N ARG A 185 -5.41 8.72 14.19
CA ARG A 185 -4.62 9.55 15.11
C ARG A 185 -3.18 9.80 14.63
N THR A 186 -2.70 9.02 13.66
CA THR A 186 -1.32 9.08 13.15
C THR A 186 -1.18 9.84 11.82
N GLU A 187 -2.24 9.91 11.02
CA GLU A 187 -2.30 10.69 9.78
C GLU A 187 -2.96 12.06 10.02
N LEU A 188 -2.82 13.01 9.09
CA LEU A 188 -3.69 14.19 9.03
C LEU A 188 -5.10 13.74 8.61
N ALA A 189 -5.81 13.08 9.54
CA ALA A 189 -7.15 12.57 9.29
C ALA A 189 -8.05 13.71 8.84
N THR A 190 -8.73 13.49 7.71
CA THR A 190 -9.74 14.44 7.23
C THR A 190 -10.95 14.41 8.18
N GLU A 191 -11.63 15.54 8.33
CA GLU A 191 -12.80 15.65 9.22
C GLU A 191 -13.90 14.63 8.86
N GLU A 192 -14.01 14.28 7.58
CA GLU A 192 -14.92 13.24 7.07
C GLU A 192 -14.62 11.85 7.66
N GLN A 193 -13.34 11.49 7.77
CA GLN A 193 -12.92 10.20 8.30
C GLN A 193 -13.18 10.11 9.82
N GLN A 194 -13.03 11.23 10.53
CA GLN A 194 -13.32 11.31 11.96
C GLN A 194 -14.84 11.19 12.23
N ALA A 195 -15.68 11.83 11.42
CA ALA A 195 -17.13 11.75 11.55
C ALA A 195 -17.66 10.32 11.30
N ARG A 196 -17.08 9.60 10.33
CA ARG A 196 -17.46 8.21 10.03
C ARG A 196 -17.21 7.27 11.21
N ILE A 197 -16.09 7.44 11.93
CA ILE A 197 -15.81 6.59 13.09
C ILE A 197 -16.69 6.92 14.30
N ASP A 198 -17.02 8.19 14.52
CA ASP A 198 -17.89 8.58 15.63
C ASP A 198 -19.30 7.98 15.47
N VAL A 199 -19.81 7.92 14.23
CA VAL A 199 -21.06 7.21 13.92
C VAL A 199 -20.95 5.73 14.24
N LEU A 200 -19.85 5.06 13.85
CA LEU A 200 -19.65 3.64 14.15
C LEU A 200 -19.51 3.37 15.66
N LYS A 201 -18.71 4.17 16.36
CA LYS A 201 -18.48 4.04 17.82
C LYS A 201 -19.74 4.29 18.63
N SER A 202 -20.56 5.26 18.26
CA SER A 202 -21.82 5.54 18.98
C SER A 202 -22.83 4.40 18.93
N LYS A 203 -22.67 3.49 17.95
CA LYS A 203 -23.63 2.41 17.67
C LYS A 203 -23.05 1.01 17.86
N VAL A 204 -21.74 0.90 18.08
CA VAL A 204 -21.07 -0.28 18.60
C VAL A 204 -20.71 0.02 20.06
N PRO A 205 -21.55 -0.33 21.05
CA PRO A 205 -21.34 0.07 22.43
C PRO A 205 -20.02 -0.50 22.96
N ASN A 206 -19.26 0.34 23.65
CA ASN A 206 -18.11 -0.12 24.42
C ASN A 206 -18.59 -1.06 25.51
N LYS A 207 -17.87 -2.17 25.66
CA LYS A 207 -18.08 -3.19 26.68
C LYS A 207 -18.23 -2.54 28.05
N ASP A 208 -19.47 -2.51 28.55
CA ASP A 208 -19.82 -2.64 29.96
C ASP A 208 -21.30 -3.01 30.07
N GLY A 209 -21.59 -4.31 30.06
CA GLY A 209 -22.85 -4.85 30.59
C GLY A 209 -24.12 -4.82 29.73
N VAL A 210 -24.06 -4.50 28.43
CA VAL A 210 -25.30 -4.39 27.61
C VAL A 210 -25.54 -5.61 26.72
N ASP A 211 -26.76 -6.15 26.84
CA ASP A 211 -27.33 -7.29 26.12
C ASP A 211 -26.98 -7.32 24.61
N PRO A 212 -26.37 -8.41 24.10
CA PRO A 212 -26.07 -8.61 22.68
C PRO A 212 -27.28 -8.35 21.76
N ASN A 213 -28.51 -8.62 22.20
CA ASN A 213 -29.73 -8.37 21.43
C ASN A 213 -30.08 -6.88 21.29
N ALA A 214 -29.75 -6.06 22.29
CA ALA A 214 -29.94 -4.61 22.22
C ALA A 214 -28.94 -3.98 21.23
N GLN A 215 -27.73 -4.52 21.13
CA GLN A 215 -26.69 -4.07 20.20
C GLN A 215 -27.08 -4.34 18.74
N ILE A 216 -27.70 -5.50 18.48
CA ILE A 216 -28.17 -5.91 17.16
C ILE A 216 -29.30 -4.99 16.66
N THR A 217 -30.25 -4.65 17.54
CA THR A 217 -31.42 -3.82 17.21
C THR A 217 -31.00 -2.38 16.93
N ALA A 218 -30.09 -1.81 17.72
CA ALA A 218 -29.58 -0.45 17.53
C ALA A 218 -28.79 -0.26 16.21
N LEU A 219 -28.12 -1.32 15.74
CA LEU A 219 -27.38 -1.31 14.47
C LEU A 219 -28.29 -1.51 13.25
N ALA A 220 -29.37 -2.28 13.35
CA ALA A 220 -30.34 -2.45 12.27
C ALA A 220 -31.12 -1.16 11.99
N ASP A 221 -31.49 -0.41 13.03
CA ASP A 221 -32.18 0.88 12.91
C ASP A 221 -31.32 1.99 12.26
N LEU A 222 -29.99 1.92 12.38
CA LEU A 222 -29.06 2.87 11.74
C LEU A 222 -29.08 2.82 10.21
N ILE A 223 -29.22 1.62 9.65
CA ILE A 223 -29.11 1.42 8.20
C ILE A 223 -30.40 1.82 7.50
N ASN A 224 -31.54 1.53 8.12
CA ASN A 224 -32.84 1.90 7.59
C ASN A 224 -33.14 3.39 7.75
N ASN A 225 -32.46 4.06 8.69
CA ASN A 225 -32.53 5.50 8.91
C ASN A 225 -31.11 6.10 9.11
N PRO A 226 -30.36 6.31 8.02
CA PRO A 226 -29.08 7.01 8.11
C PRO A 226 -29.29 8.44 8.64
N ALA A 227 -28.38 8.91 9.49
CA ALA A 227 -28.44 10.28 10.00
C ALA A 227 -28.31 11.28 8.82
N PRO A 228 -29.07 12.39 8.82
CA PRO A 228 -29.03 13.35 7.73
C PRO A 228 -27.62 13.93 7.59
N GLU A 229 -27.16 14.03 6.35
CA GLU A 229 -25.90 14.67 5.97
C GLU A 229 -25.89 16.11 6.52
N ARG A 230 -24.86 16.47 7.30
CA ARG A 230 -24.79 17.79 7.90
C ARG A 230 -24.31 18.78 6.84
N VAL A 231 -25.23 19.59 6.32
CA VAL A 231 -24.90 20.71 5.43
C VAL A 231 -24.18 21.76 6.26
N LEU A 232 -22.91 22.03 5.93
CA LEU A 232 -22.16 23.13 6.54
C LEU A 232 -22.66 24.46 5.95
N PRO A 233 -22.79 25.53 6.76
CA PRO A 233 -22.93 26.87 6.22
C PRO A 233 -21.62 27.26 5.51
N ASP A 234 -21.75 27.82 4.31
CA ASP A 234 -20.62 28.36 3.55
C ASP A 234 -19.97 29.50 4.35
N ASP A 235 -18.70 29.32 4.74
CA ASP A 235 -17.79 30.39 5.18
C ASP A 235 -16.65 30.54 4.16
#